data_AF-A0A3Q2ZZK3-F1
#
_entry.id   AF-A0A3Q2ZZK3-F1
#
_cell.length_a   1.000
_cell.length_b   1.000
_cell.length_c   1.000
_cell.angle_alpha   90.00
_cell.angle_beta   90.00
_cell.angle_gamma   90.00
#
_symmetry.space_group_name_H-M   'P 1'
#
loop_
_entity.id
_entity.type
_entity.pdbx_description
1 polymer ?
#
loop_
_entity_poly.entity_id
_entity_poly.type
_entity_poly.pdbx_seq_one_letter_code
_entity_poly.pdbx_strand_id
1 'polypeptide(L)' 'MARTKQTARKSTGGKAPRKQLATKAAHWSASATGGVKKPHLYRIGTVVLKEIHHYQKSTELLIPKLPFQHLV' A
#
# COMPACT_ATOMS: atom_id res chain seq x y z
N MET A 1 42.65 -6.89 31.70
CA MET A 1 41.31 -6.73 32.31
C MET A 1 40.59 -5.57 31.62
N ALA A 2 39.63 -5.88 30.75
CA ALA A 2 38.91 -4.86 29.99
C ALA A 2 37.72 -4.33 30.81
N ARG A 3 37.69 -3.02 31.06
CA ARG A 3 36.59 -2.36 31.76
C ARG A 3 35.39 -2.25 30.80
N THR A 4 34.40 -3.11 30.94
CA THR A 4 33.09 -2.94 30.29
C THR A 4 32.32 -1.82 30.99
N LYS A 5 32.19 -0.66 30.35
CA LYS A 5 31.27 0.38 30.82
C LYS A 5 29.85 -0.03 30.43
N GLN A 6 29.03 -0.37 31.41
CA GLN A 6 27.58 -0.50 31.22
C GLN A 6 27.02 0.90 30.91
N THR A 7 26.64 1.12 29.65
CA THR A 7 25.85 2.30 29.29
C THR A 7 24.38 1.98 29.56
N ALA A 8 23.69 2.87 30.26
CA ALA A 8 22.25 2.75 30.48
C ALA A 8 21.55 2.83 29.11
N ARG A 9 21.11 1.68 28.59
CA ARG A 9 20.14 1.64 27.50
C ARG A 9 18.76 1.80 28.12
N LYS A 10 18.00 2.80 27.67
CA LYS A 10 16.56 2.88 27.96
C LYS A 10 15.90 1.67 27.30
N SER A 11 15.51 0.66 28.08
CA SER A 11 14.53 -0.31 27.59
C SER A 11 13.20 0.43 27.53
N THR A 12 12.72 0.71 26.32
CA THR A 12 11.38 1.26 26.14
C THR A 12 10.40 0.32 26.83
N GLY A 13 9.74 0.84 27.87
CA GLY A 13 8.97 0.08 28.83
C GLY A 13 7.94 -0.84 28.19
N GLY A 14 7.75 -1.99 28.83
CA GLY A 14 6.72 -2.96 28.49
C GLY A 14 5.36 -2.29 28.32
N LYS A 15 4.62 -2.77 27.33
CA LYS A 15 3.29 -2.27 26.96
C LYS A 15 2.32 -2.53 28.12
N ALA A 16 1.98 -1.50 28.89
CA ALA A 16 0.94 -1.60 29.92
C ALA A 16 -0.43 -1.93 29.28
N PRO A 17 -1.33 -2.68 29.97
CA PRO A 17 -2.65 -2.99 29.46
C PRO A 17 -3.47 -1.70 29.33
N ARG A 18 -3.65 -1.23 28.10
CA ARG A 18 -4.39 -0.01 27.78
C ARG A 18 -5.89 -0.30 27.89
N LYS A 19 -6.59 0.43 28.76
CA LYS A 19 -8.07 0.50 28.75
C LYS A 19 -8.56 0.81 27.34
N GLN A 20 -9.56 0.06 26.84
CA GLN A 20 -10.15 0.29 25.53
C GLN A 20 -10.94 1.62 25.55
N LEU A 21 -10.31 2.65 25.01
CA LEU A 21 -10.99 3.83 24.49
C LEU A 21 -11.09 3.62 22.98
N ALA A 22 -12.31 3.82 22.44
CA ALA A 22 -12.69 3.54 21.07
C ALA A 22 -11.55 3.82 20.07
N THR A 23 -11.01 2.75 19.50
CA THR A 23 -9.98 2.83 18.47
C THR A 23 -10.61 3.27 17.17
N LYS A 24 -10.54 4.57 16.87
CA LYS A 24 -10.66 5.08 15.50
C LYS A 24 -9.52 4.47 14.69
N ALA A 25 -9.83 3.49 13.83
CA ALA A 25 -8.86 2.91 12.92
C ALA A 25 -8.48 3.98 11.88
N ALA A 26 -7.39 4.68 12.12
CA ALA A 26 -6.76 5.50 11.12
C ALA A 26 -6.07 4.57 10.12
N HIS A 27 -6.76 4.21 9.04
CA HIS A 27 -6.19 3.42 7.96
C HIS A 27 -5.67 4.34 6.84
N TRP A 28 -4.34 4.33 6.69
CA TRP A 28 -3.51 4.81 5.58
C TRP A 28 -3.31 6.33 5.30
N SER A 29 -2.01 6.65 5.28
CA SER A 29 -1.26 7.76 4.64
C SER A 29 -1.69 9.22 4.85
N ALA A 30 -1.40 9.75 6.03
CA ALA A 30 -0.54 10.94 6.16
C ALA A 30 -0.17 11.12 7.64
N SER A 31 1.10 10.90 7.98
CA SER A 31 1.65 11.47 9.22
C SER A 31 1.76 12.99 9.00
N ALA A 32 1.03 13.77 9.80
CA ALA A 32 1.20 15.21 9.88
C ALA A 32 2.69 15.54 10.10
N THR A 33 3.17 16.58 9.39
CA THR A 33 4.54 17.12 9.40
C THR A 33 5.55 16.38 8.51
N GLY A 34 5.34 16.48 7.19
CA GLY A 34 6.29 16.08 6.15
C GLY A 34 5.56 15.79 4.84
N GLY A 35 5.93 16.47 3.75
CA GLY A 35 5.19 16.49 2.48
C GLY A 35 4.68 15.12 2.00
N VAL A 36 3.45 15.11 1.48
CA VAL A 36 2.77 13.93 0.94
C VAL A 36 3.69 13.26 -0.09
N LYS A 37 4.01 11.97 0.12
CA LYS A 37 4.76 11.19 -0.87
C LYS A 37 4.01 11.26 -2.20
N LYS A 38 4.72 11.60 -3.28
CA LYS A 38 4.15 11.61 -4.63
C LYS A 38 3.44 10.27 -4.88
N PRO A 39 2.28 10.27 -5.54
CA PRO A 39 1.61 9.03 -5.89
C PRO A 39 2.58 8.15 -6.68
N HIS A 40 2.61 6.86 -6.35
CA HIS A 40 3.47 5.92 -7.04
C HIS A 40 2.94 5.70 -8.46
N LEU A 41 3.74 6.09 -9.45
CA LEU A 41 3.44 5.90 -10.86
C LEU A 41 4.25 4.70 -11.39
N TYR A 42 3.57 3.83 -12.13
CA TYR A 42 4.24 2.74 -12.85
C TYR A 42 5.10 3.30 -13.99
N ARG A 43 6.18 2.59 -14.33
CA ARG A 43 7.02 2.95 -15.48
C ARG A 43 6.25 2.67 -16.78
N ILE A 44 6.55 3.47 -17.81
CA ILE A 44 6.03 3.25 -19.17
C ILE A 44 6.31 1.79 -19.57
N GLY A 45 5.33 1.15 -20.19
CA GLY A 45 5.40 -0.26 -20.60
C GLY A 45 5.06 -1.27 -19.49
N THR A 46 5.15 -0.91 -18.21
CA THR A 46 4.81 -1.85 -17.12
C THR A 46 3.33 -2.21 -17.11
N VAL A 47 2.47 -1.20 -17.28
CA VAL A 47 1.01 -1.40 -17.35
C VAL A 47 0.64 -2.12 -18.65
N VAL A 48 1.27 -1.77 -19.77
CA VAL A 48 1.04 -2.39 -21.08
C VAL A 48 1.32 -3.89 -21.04
N LEU A 49 2.46 -4.32 -20.49
CA LEU A 49 2.77 -5.75 -20.35
C LEU A 49 1.76 -6.47 -19.46
N LYS A 50 1.33 -5.84 -18.36
CA LYS A 50 0.32 -6.40 -17.47
C LYS A 50 -1.03 -6.59 -18.16
N GLU A 51 -1.44 -5.63 -18.98
CA GLU A 51 -2.68 -5.70 -19.78
C GLU A 51 -2.60 -6.78 -20.87
N ILE A 52 -1.50 -6.85 -21.63
CA ILE A 52 -1.28 -7.92 -22.62
C ILE A 52 -1.39 -9.30 -21.97
N HIS A 53 -0.71 -9.50 -20.85
CA HIS A 53 -0.77 -10.79 -20.13
C HIS A 53 -2.16 -11.09 -19.56
N HIS A 54 -2.95 -10.07 -19.19
CA HIS A 54 -4.31 -10.26 -18.71
C HIS A 54 -5.25 -10.72 -19.83
N TYR A 55 -5.29 -10.01 -20.96
CA TYR A 55 -6.17 -10.32 -22.09
C TYR A 55 -5.80 -11.59 -22.84
N GLN A 56 -4.54 -12.02 -22.80
CA GLN A 56 -4.13 -13.31 -23.35
C GLN A 56 -4.59 -14.50 -22.50
N LYS A 57 -4.87 -14.28 -21.21
CA LYS A 57 -5.31 -15.32 -20.27
C LYS A 57 -6.83 -15.38 -20.11
N SER A 58 -7.53 -14.27 -20.28
CA SER A 58 -8.99 -14.21 -20.21
C SER A 58 -9.62 -14.32 -21.59
N THR A 59 -10.92 -14.61 -21.63
CA THR A 59 -11.73 -14.69 -22.86
C THR A 59 -12.89 -13.68 -22.83
N GLU A 60 -12.72 -12.60 -22.08
CA GLU A 60 -13.73 -11.54 -21.96
C GLU A 60 -13.78 -10.70 -23.24
N LEU A 61 -14.95 -10.15 -23.56
CA LEU A 61 -15.10 -9.29 -24.72
C LEU A 61 -14.38 -7.96 -24.50
N LEU A 62 -13.54 -7.56 -25.46
CA LEU A 62 -12.82 -6.29 -25.40
C LEU A 62 -13.74 -5.08 -25.63
N ILE A 63 -14.88 -5.29 -26.27
CA ILE A 63 -15.88 -4.25 -26.57
C ILE A 63 -17.16 -4.57 -25.80
N PRO A 64 -17.79 -3.59 -25.11
CA PRO A 64 -19.05 -3.82 -24.44
C PRO A 64 -20.15 -4.23 -25.42
N LYS A 65 -21.01 -5.17 -25.00
CA LYS A 65 -22.05 -5.74 -25.86
C LYS A 65 -23.09 -4.70 -26.32
N LEU A 66 -23.56 -3.84 -25.43
CA LEU A 66 -24.64 -2.88 -25.71
C LEU A 66 -24.32 -1.90 -26.86
N PRO A 67 -23.20 -1.16 -26.86
CA PRO A 67 -22.86 -0.31 -27.99
C PRO A 67 -22.59 -1.10 -29.27
N PHE A 68 -22.05 -2.31 -29.18
CA PHE A 68 -21.82 -3.16 -30.35
C PHE A 68 -23.13 -3.68 -30.96
N GLN A 69 -24.12 -3.98 -30.12
CA GLN A 69 -25.46 -4.41 -30.54
C GLN A 69 -26.20 -3.31 -31.33
N HIS A 70 -25.93 -2.03 -31.04
CA HIS A 70 -26.55 -0.91 -31.74
C HIS A 70 -25.86 -0.55 -33.07
N LEU A 71 -24.68 -1.15 -33.35
CA LEU A 71 -23.89 -0.88 -34.56
C LEU A 71 -24.21 -1.85 -35.72
N VAL A 72 -24.77 -3.02 -35.41
CA VAL A 72 -25.18 -4.04 -36.39
C VAL A 72 -26.56 -3.71 -36.96
#